data_AF-A0A0R0CDT6-F1
#
_entry.id   AF-A0A0R0CDT6-F1
#
_cell.length_a   1.000
_cell.length_b   1.000
_cell.length_c   1.000
_cell.angle_alpha   90.00
_cell.angle_beta   90.00
_cell.angle_gamma   90.00
#
_symmetry.space_group_name_H-M   'P 1'
#
loop_
_entity.id
_entity.type
_entity.pdbx_description
1 polymer ?
#
loop_
_entity_poly.entity_id
_entity_poly.type
_entity_poly.pdbx_seq_one_letter_code
_entity_poly.pdbx_strand_id
1 'polypeptide(L)' 'MAKSHKIDVQRREDEGKGASRRLRHAGQVPAIVYGGDLEPVSIQLNHNDVWLASQN' A
#
# COMPACT_ATOMS: atom_id res chain seq x y z
N MET A 1 15.18 16.24 -12.83
CA MET A 1 13.88 16.75 -12.33
C MET A 1 13.29 15.69 -11.41
N ALA A 2 12.75 16.06 -10.24
CA ALA A 2 12.14 15.08 -9.33
C ALA A 2 10.81 14.59 -9.92
N LYS A 3 10.66 13.27 -10.09
CA LYS A 3 9.42 12.66 -10.57
C LYS A 3 8.50 12.45 -9.37
N SER A 4 7.36 13.13 -9.35
CA SER A 4 6.35 12.99 -8.29
C SER A 4 5.28 11.99 -8.74
N HIS A 5 5.00 10.99 -7.90
CA HIS A 5 3.98 9.98 -8.13
C HIS A 5 2.85 10.16 -7.11
N LYS A 6 1.61 10.29 -7.59
CA LYS A 6 0.42 10.23 -6.74
C LYS A 6 -0.16 8.82 -6.79
N ILE A 7 -0.30 8.19 -5.63
CA ILE A 7 -0.88 6.84 -5.50
C ILE A 7 -2.04 6.95 -4.52
N ASP A 8 -3.23 6.52 -4.96
CA ASP A 8 -4.41 6.50 -4.10
C ASP A 8 -4.36 5.27 -3.18
N VAL A 9 -4.75 5.48 -1.92
CA VAL A 9 -4.59 4.47 -0.86
C VAL A 9 -5.88 4.33 -0.06
N GLN A 10 -6.11 3.15 0.50
CA GLN A 10 -7.21 2.90 1.43
C GLN A 10 -6.67 2.40 2.76
N ARG A 11 -7.30 2.80 3.88
CA ARG A 11 -6.98 2.25 5.20
C ARG A 11 -7.42 0.80 5.29
N ARG A 12 -6.62 0.00 5.98
CA ARG A 12 -6.90 -1.42 6.24
C ARG A 12 -7.17 -1.62 7.72
N GLU A 13 -8.33 -2.17 8.05
CA GLU A 13 -8.72 -2.53 9.42
C GLU A 13 -8.37 -4.00 9.74
N ASP A 14 -8.46 -4.88 8.73
CA ASP A 14 -8.18 -6.31 8.87
C ASP A 14 -6.68 -6.62 8.79
N GLU A 15 -6.13 -7.24 9.84
CA GLU A 15 -4.73 -7.64 9.91
C GLU A 15 -4.52 -9.16 9.90
N GLY A 16 -3.26 -9.59 9.75
CA GLY A 16 -2.86 -10.99 9.80
C GLY A 16 -2.74 -11.69 8.44
N LYS A 17 -2.38 -12.98 8.50
CA LYS A 17 -2.01 -13.81 7.32
C LYS A 17 -3.17 -13.98 6.33
N GLY A 18 -4.37 -14.29 6.84
CA GLY A 18 -5.55 -14.54 6.02
C GLY A 18 -6.02 -13.30 5.27
N ALA A 19 -6.14 -12.17 5.99
CA ALA A 19 -6.52 -10.88 5.42
C ALA A 19 -5.53 -10.44 4.33
N SER A 20 -4.23 -10.49 4.63
CA SER A 20 -3.18 -10.14 3.67
C SER A 20 -3.19 -11.04 2.43
N ARG A 21 -3.51 -12.34 2.59
CA ARG A 21 -3.61 -13.26 1.46
C ARG A 21 -4.81 -12.93 0.57
N ARG A 22 -5.98 -12.65 1.15
CA ARG A 22 -7.17 -12.23 0.40
C ARG A 22 -6.92 -10.94 -0.40
N LEU A 23 -6.27 -9.95 0.20
CA LEU A 23 -5.93 -8.69 -0.48
C LEU A 23 -5.03 -8.92 -1.69
N ARG A 24 -3.97 -9.73 -1.55
CA ARG A 24 -3.09 -10.07 -2.68
C ARG A 24 -3.83 -10.78 -3.81
N HIS A 25 -4.76 -11.69 -3.49
CA HIS A 25 -5.60 -12.33 -4.49
C HIS A 25 -6.58 -11.37 -5.18
N ALA A 26 -6.99 -10.30 -4.51
CA ALA A 26 -7.83 -9.24 -5.05
C ALA A 26 -7.05 -8.17 -5.85
N GLY A 27 -5.76 -8.38 -6.13
CA GLY A 27 -4.91 -7.41 -6.83
C GLY A 27 -4.52 -6.19 -5.98
N GLN A 28 -4.65 -6.29 -4.66
CA GLN A 28 -4.27 -5.24 -3.72
C GLN A 28 -2.95 -5.61 -3.01
N VAL A 29 -2.12 -4.61 -2.76
CA VAL A 29 -0.85 -4.72 -2.05
C VAL A 29 -1.03 -4.16 -0.64
N PRO A 30 -0.89 -4.99 0.41
CA PRO A 30 -0.84 -4.49 1.78
C PRO A 30 0.45 -3.71 2.02
N ALA A 31 0.36 -2.53 2.64
CA ALA A 31 1.50 -1.68 2.96
C ALA A 31 1.31 -0.97 4.33
N ILE A 32 2.38 -0.35 4.83
CA ILE A 32 2.38 0.41 6.08
C ILE A 32 3.07 1.74 5.82
N VAL A 33 2.44 2.85 6.22
CA VAL A 33 3.07 4.17 6.23
C VAL A 33 3.56 4.46 7.65
N TYR A 34 4.82 4.85 7.78
CA TYR A 34 5.45 5.20 9.04
C TYR A 34 6.38 6.40 8.85
N GLY A 35 6.69 7.12 9.94
CA GLY A 35 7.67 8.21 9.93
C GLY A 35 7.41 9.28 11.00
N GLY A 36 8.49 9.91 11.46
CA GLY A 36 8.46 10.91 12.54
C GLY A 36 7.98 10.32 13.85
N ASP A 37 7.22 11.11 14.62
CA ASP A 37 6.61 10.72 15.89
C ASP A 37 5.14 10.27 15.74
N LEU A 38 4.73 9.89 14.53
CA LEU A 38 3.35 9.48 14.23
C LEU A 38 3.21 7.95 14.30
N GLU A 39 2.01 7.52 14.71
CA GLU A 39 1.66 6.10 14.73
C GLU A 39 1.64 5.52 13.31
N PRO A 40 2.21 4.31 13.11
CA PRO A 40 2.15 3.62 11.82
C PRO A 40 0.71 3.36 11.38
N VAL A 41 0.44 3.54 10.08
CA VAL A 41 -0.89 3.31 9.52
C VAL A 41 -0.85 2.16 8.52
N SER A 42 -1.66 1.15 8.80
CA SER A 42 -1.95 0.04 7.88
C SER A 42 -2.79 0.53 6.68
N ILE A 43 -2.28 0.33 5.47
CA ILE A 43 -2.95 0.72 4.22
C ILE A 43 -2.94 -0.41 3.20
N GLN A 44 -3.77 -0.27 2.17
CA GLN A 44 -3.80 -1.11 0.97
C GLN A 44 -3.75 -0.24 -0.28
N LEU A 45 -3.10 -0.77 -1.31
CA LEU A 45 -2.78 -0.09 -2.56
C LEU A 45 -3.14 -0.97 -3.75
N ASN A 46 -3.45 -0.37 -4.91
CA ASN A 46 -3.57 -1.13 -6.15
C ASN A 46 -2.19 -1.67 -6.59
N HIS A 47 -2.11 -2.96 -6.93
CA HIS A 47 -0.86 -3.58 -7.36
C HIS A 47 -0.26 -2.94 -8.62
N ASN A 48 -1.08 -2.66 -9.63
CA ASN A 48 -0.60 -2.16 -10.93
C ASN A 48 -0.03 -0.74 -10.81
N ASP A 49 -0.68 0.11 -10.03
CA ASP A 49 -0.26 1.50 -9.84
C ASP A 49 1.10 1.57 -9.12
N VAL A 50 1.27 0.74 -8.08
CA VAL A 50 2.54 0.63 -7.35
C VAL A 50 3.64 0.06 -8.25
N TRP A 51 3.33 -0.99 -9.02
CA TRP A 51 4.30 -1.60 -9.93
C TRP A 51 4.77 -0.60 -10.99
N LEU A 52 3.84 0.12 -11.63
CA LEU A 52 4.18 1.14 -12.63
C LEU A 52 5.02 2.29 -12.04
N ALA A 53 4.70 2.72 -10.82
CA ALA A 53 5.48 3.74 -10.12
C ALA A 53 6.92 3.27 -9.81
N SER A 54 7.11 1.98 -9.51
CA SER A 54 8.44 1.41 -9.17
C SER A 54 9.37 1.21 -10.37
N GLN A 55 8.86 1.26 -11.61
CA GLN A 55 9.60 0.94 -12.84
C GLN A 55 10.44 2.11 -13.39
N ASN A 56 10.70 3.17 -12.59
CA ASN A 56 11.45 4.37 -12.99
C ASN A 56 12.48 4.76 -11.94
#